data_AF-A0A944E933-F1
#
_entry.id   AF-A0A944E933-F1
#
_cell.length_a   1.000
_cell.length_b   1.000
_cell.length_c   1.000
_cell.angle_alpha   90.00
_cell.angle_beta   90.00
_cell.angle_gamma   90.00
#
_symmetry.space_group_name_H-M   'P 1'
#
loop_
_entity.id
_entity.type
_entity.pdbx_description
1 polymer ?
#
loop_
_entity_poly.entity_id
_entity_poly.type
_entity_poly.pdbx_seq_one_letter_code
_entity_poly.pdbx_strand_id
1 'polypeptide(L)'
;MEAYGTEPAPWSRPVRAQAEQLREQAGRLRASAAAVDLPGVEGTVWRRRITAHAERAETAARSLERAAEALARHEEVLAALSRARRESGGATQIE
;
A
#
# COMPACT_ATOMS: atom_id res chain seq x y z
N MET A 1 -6.74 17.53 -30.95
CA MET A 1 -5.31 17.16 -30.79
C MET A 1 -5.08 17.01 -29.30
N GLU A 2 -5.36 15.81 -28.78
CA GLU A 2 -5.37 15.52 -27.35
C GLU A 2 -3.95 15.52 -26.79
N ALA A 3 -3.72 16.34 -25.77
CA ALA A 3 -2.49 16.34 -25.01
C ALA A 3 -2.46 15.08 -24.14
N TYR A 4 -1.79 14.01 -24.62
CA TYR A 4 -1.38 12.88 -23.81
C TYR A 4 -0.27 13.30 -22.85
N GLY A 5 -0.65 14.02 -21.80
CA GLY A 5 0.20 14.47 -20.71
C GLY A 5 -0.22 13.86 -19.38
N THR A 6 -0.61 12.59 -19.36
CA THR A 6 -0.83 11.89 -18.09
C THR A 6 0.52 11.37 -17.64
N GLU A 7 1.25 12.15 -16.83
CA GLU A 7 2.37 11.58 -16.07
C GLU A 7 1.83 10.33 -15.35
N PRO A 8 2.47 9.15 -15.50
CA PRO A 8 1.99 7.94 -14.85
C PRO A 8 1.89 8.21 -13.35
N ALA A 9 0.72 7.92 -12.78
CA ALA A 9 0.49 8.11 -11.36
C ALA A 9 1.60 7.40 -10.54
N PRO A 10 2.06 7.99 -9.42
CA PRO A 10 3.12 7.38 -8.62
C PRO A 10 2.77 5.93 -8.26
N TRP A 11 3.71 5.01 -8.48
CA TRP A 11 3.59 3.58 -8.15
C TRP A 11 3.33 3.35 -6.65
N SER A 12 3.78 4.26 -5.78
CA SER A 12 3.50 4.25 -4.34
C SER A 12 2.00 4.36 -4.01
N ARG A 13 1.21 5.04 -4.85
CA ARG A 13 -0.21 5.32 -4.61
C ARG A 13 -1.08 4.05 -4.59
N PRO A 14 -1.09 3.17 -5.62
CA PRO A 14 -1.88 1.94 -5.58
C PRO A 14 -1.46 1.00 -4.45
N VAL A 15 -0.17 0.98 -4.07
CA VAL A 15 0.32 0.16 -2.95
C VAL A 15 -0.23 0.68 -1.61
N ARG A 16 -0.26 1.99 -1.42
CA ARG A 16 -0.87 2.61 -0.24
C ARG A 16 -2.37 2.32 -0.16
N ALA A 17 -3.09 2.41 -1.28
CA ALA A 17 -4.51 2.08 -1.34
C ALA A 17 -4.79 0.61 -0.96
N GLN A 18 -3.95 -0.33 -1.40
CA GLN A 18 -4.07 -1.74 -0.98
C GLN A 18 -3.82 -1.93 0.52
N ALA A 19 -2.86 -1.20 1.09
CA ALA A 19 -2.62 -1.23 2.53
C ALA A 19 -3.84 -0.74 3.33
N GLU A 20 -4.49 0.34 2.88
CA GLU A 20 -5.72 0.86 3.47
C GLU A 20 -6.86 -0.17 3.40
N GLN A 21 -7.07 -0.79 2.24
CA GLN A 21 -8.09 -1.84 2.07
C GLN A 21 -7.89 -3.02 3.03
N LEU A 22 -6.64 -3.46 3.23
CA LEU A 22 -6.31 -4.54 4.17
C LEU A 22 -6.59 -4.15 5.63
N ARG A 23 -6.36 -2.88 6.00
CA ARG A 23 -6.72 -2.40 7.34
C ARG A 23 -8.21 -2.38 7.58
N GLU A 24 -8.97 -1.90 6.60
CA GLU A 24 -10.43 -1.94 6.69
C GLU A 24 -10.92 -3.38 6.82
N GLN A 25 -10.34 -4.31 6.05
CA GLN A 25 -10.64 -5.73 6.17
C GLN A 25 -10.29 -6.27 7.56
N ALA A 26 -9.12 -5.92 8.11
CA ALA A 26 -8.75 -6.28 9.48
C ALA A 26 -9.76 -5.73 10.50
N GLY A 27 -10.21 -4.49 10.33
CA GLY A 27 -11.26 -3.87 11.14
C GLY A 27 -12.58 -4.63 11.08
N ARG A 28 -13.04 -4.97 9.86
CA ARG A 28 -14.25 -5.78 9.65
C ARG A 28 -14.14 -7.15 10.32
N LEU A 29 -12.99 -7.82 10.20
CA LEU A 29 -12.74 -9.11 10.85
C LEU A 29 -12.78 -8.99 12.38
N ARG A 30 -12.18 -7.95 12.97
CA ARG A 30 -12.26 -7.72 14.42
C ARG A 30 -13.70 -7.50 14.88
N ALA A 31 -14.48 -6.72 14.13
CA ALA A 31 -15.91 -6.54 14.40
C ALA A 31 -16.69 -7.86 14.30
N SER A 32 -16.41 -8.67 13.28
CA SER A 32 -17.02 -10.01 13.15
C SER A 32 -16.64 -10.93 14.31
N ALA A 33 -15.39 -10.90 14.79
CA ALA A 33 -14.98 -11.68 15.95
C ALA A 33 -15.73 -11.24 17.22
N ALA A 34 -15.93 -9.93 17.41
CA ALA A 34 -16.70 -9.40 18.53
C ALA A 34 -18.20 -9.79 18.45
N ALA A 35 -18.74 -9.96 17.25
CA ALA A 35 -20.12 -10.36 17.03
C ALA A 35 -20.38 -11.88 17.16
N VAL A 36 -19.36 -12.71 17.40
CA VAL A 36 -19.56 -14.17 17.59
C VAL A 36 -20.19 -14.43 18.96
N ASP A 37 -21.49 -14.69 18.94
CA ASP A 37 -22.31 -14.99 20.13
C ASP A 37 -22.39 -16.50 20.47
N LEU A 38 -21.62 -17.34 19.77
CA LEU A 38 -21.58 -18.77 20.06
C LEU A 38 -20.95 -19.00 21.46
N PRO A 39 -21.64 -19.70 22.38
CA PRO A 39 -21.10 -19.96 23.71
C PRO A 39 -20.04 -21.08 23.70
N GLY A 40 -19.30 -21.17 24.80
CA GLY A 40 -18.37 -22.27 25.05
C GLY A 40 -17.08 -22.25 24.21
N VAL A 41 -16.45 -23.42 24.12
CA VAL A 41 -15.13 -23.60 23.48
C VAL A 41 -15.20 -23.32 21.98
N GLU A 42 -16.26 -23.74 21.32
CA GLU A 42 -16.43 -23.57 19.87
C GLU A 42 -16.45 -22.10 19.48
N GLY A 43 -17.23 -21.27 20.19
CA GLY A 43 -17.23 -19.82 19.95
C GLY A 43 -15.87 -19.18 20.22
N THR A 44 -15.16 -19.66 21.24
CA THR A 44 -13.79 -19.19 21.54
C THR A 44 -12.81 -19.53 20.42
N VAL A 45 -12.89 -20.74 19.87
CA VAL A 45 -12.08 -21.16 18.72
C VAL A 45 -12.39 -20.31 17.48
N TRP A 46 -13.67 -20.06 17.20
CA TRP A 46 -14.09 -19.20 16.09
C TRP A 46 -13.58 -17.76 16.23
N ARG A 47 -13.79 -17.14 17.39
CA ARG A 47 -13.26 -15.79 17.69
C ARG A 47 -11.75 -15.73 17.49
N ARG A 48 -11.02 -16.69 18.05
CA ARG A 48 -9.55 -16.75 17.90
C ARG A 48 -9.13 -16.87 16.44
N ARG A 49 -9.81 -17.70 15.65
CA ARG A 49 -9.50 -17.87 14.23
C ARG A 49 -9.71 -16.57 13.46
N ILE A 50 -10.86 -15.90 13.66
CA ILE A 50 -11.17 -14.63 12.99
C ILE A 50 -10.16 -13.54 13.39
N THR A 51 -9.84 -13.42 14.68
CA THR A 51 -8.81 -12.48 15.16
C THR A 51 -7.45 -12.76 14.53
N ALA A 52 -7.03 -14.02 14.41
CA ALA A 52 -5.78 -14.37 13.74
C ALA A 52 -5.78 -13.98 12.24
N HIS A 53 -6.93 -14.04 11.56
CA HIS A 53 -7.04 -13.52 10.19
C HIS A 53 -6.91 -11.99 10.16
N ALA A 54 -7.50 -11.28 11.13
CA ALA A 54 -7.37 -9.82 11.23
C ALA A 54 -5.91 -9.39 11.47
N GLU A 55 -5.18 -10.09 12.34
CA GLU A 55 -3.77 -9.84 12.62
C GLU A 55 -2.88 -10.04 11.38
N ARG A 56 -3.16 -11.07 10.58
CA ARG A 56 -2.46 -11.29 9.31
C ARG A 56 -2.72 -10.18 8.30
N ALA A 57 -3.97 -9.73 8.17
CA ALA A 57 -4.32 -8.61 7.29
C ALA A 57 -3.62 -7.31 7.73
N GLU A 58 -3.58 -7.02 9.02
CA GLU A 58 -2.85 -5.88 9.59
C GLU A 58 -1.34 -5.95 9.31
N THR A 59 -0.74 -7.13 9.49
CA THR A 59 0.70 -7.36 9.23
C THR A 59 1.03 -7.15 7.75
N ALA A 60 0.16 -7.61 6.85
CA ALA A 60 0.30 -7.39 5.42
C ALA A 60 0.16 -5.90 5.07
N ALA A 61 -0.83 -5.20 5.65
CA ALA A 61 -1.01 -3.76 5.46
C ALA A 61 0.24 -2.97 5.84
N ARG A 62 0.81 -3.21 7.03
CA ARG A 62 2.06 -2.54 7.47
C ARG A 62 3.24 -2.84 6.57
N SER A 63 3.30 -4.02 5.96
CA SER A 63 4.35 -4.36 5.01
C SER A 63 4.18 -3.61 3.69
N LEU A 64 2.94 -3.48 3.20
CA LEU A 64 2.64 -2.69 2.01
C LEU A 64 2.89 -1.20 2.23
N GLU A 65 2.62 -0.65 3.40
CA GLU A 65 2.97 0.76 3.69
C GLU A 65 4.45 1.03 3.62
N ARG A 66 5.27 0.17 4.25
CA ARG A 66 6.73 0.30 4.17
C ARG A 66 7.22 0.19 2.73
N ALA A 67 6.59 -0.66 1.91
CA ALA A 67 6.87 -0.73 0.49
C ALA A 67 6.45 0.55 -0.25
N ALA A 68 5.28 1.10 0.05
CA ALA A 68 4.79 2.36 -0.53
C ALA A 68 5.71 3.55 -0.18
N GLU A 69 6.23 3.60 1.05
CA GLU A 69 7.21 4.60 1.48
C GLU A 69 8.55 4.46 0.75
N ALA A 70 9.02 3.22 0.54
CA ALA A 70 10.23 2.97 -0.26
C ALA A 70 10.03 3.39 -1.72
N LEU A 71 8.87 3.10 -2.32
CA LEU A 71 8.51 3.53 -3.66
C LEU A 71 8.44 5.05 -3.77
N ALA A 72 7.81 5.73 -2.81
CA ALA A 72 7.72 7.19 -2.80
C ALA A 72 9.10 7.86 -2.81
N ARG A 73 10.03 7.37 -1.98
CA ARG A 73 11.42 7.87 -1.98
C ARG A 73 12.12 7.61 -3.32
N HIS A 74 11.89 6.46 -3.95
CA HIS A 74 12.45 6.16 -5.25
C HIS A 74 11.90 7.09 -6.34
N GLU A 75 10.60 7.37 -6.31
CA GLU A 75 9.92 8.30 -7.21
C GLU A 75 10.48 9.73 -7.07
N GLU A 76 10.76 10.18 -5.84
CA GLU A 76 11.39 11.47 -5.58
C GLU A 76 12.79 11.58 -6.21
N VAL A 77 13.60 10.52 -6.11
CA VAL A 77 14.93 10.45 -6.73
C VAL A 77 14.80 10.52 -8.26
N LEU A 78 13.89 9.74 -8.85
CA LEU A 78 13.67 9.77 -10.31
C LEU A 78 13.18 11.15 -10.79
N ALA A 79 12.28 11.78 -10.03
CA ALA A 79 11.82 13.13 -10.33
C ALA A 79 12.96 14.15 -10.26
N ALA A 80 13.86 14.04 -9.27
CA ALA A 80 15.04 14.88 -9.15
C ALA A 80 16.01 14.70 -10.32
N LEU A 81 16.30 13.45 -10.71
CA LEU A 81 17.14 13.13 -11.86
C LEU A 81 16.55 13.66 -13.18
N SER A 82 15.24 13.53 -13.36
CA SER A 82 14.52 14.06 -14.52
C SER A 82 14.58 15.59 -14.60
N ARG A 83 14.46 16.30 -13.46
CA ARG A 83 14.67 17.75 -13.39
C ARG A 83 16.11 18.14 -13.74
N ALA A 84 17.09 17.50 -13.10
CA ALA A 84 18.50 17.75 -13.36
C ALA A 84 18.89 17.55 -14.84
N ARG A 85 18.36 16.49 -15.50
CA ARG A 85 18.59 16.25 -16.93
C ARG A 85 18.01 17.35 -17.83
N ARG A 86 16.85 17.91 -17.46
CA ARG A 86 16.23 19.02 -18.21
C ARG A 86 17.01 20.32 -18.01
N GLU A 87 17.49 20.57 -16.80
CA GLU A 87 18.26 21.76 -16.42
C GLU A 87 19.68 21.75 -16.98
N SER A 88 20.34 20.59 -17.07
CA SER A 88 21.68 20.44 -17.64
C SER A 88 21.71 20.42 -19.18
N GLY A 89 20.56 20.63 -19.83
CA GLY A 89 20.49 20.79 -21.28
C GLY A 89 20.99 19.58 -22.05
N GLY A 90 20.57 18.36 -21.70
CA GLY A 90 20.73 17.18 -22.56
C GLY A 90 22.07 17.07 -23.30
N ALA A 91 23.20 17.09 -22.59
CA ALA A 91 24.51 16.88 -23.21
C ALA A 91 24.63 15.42 -23.69
N THR A 92 24.08 15.13 -24.87
CA THR A 92 24.54 14.06 -25.74
C THR A 92 25.39 14.72 -26.82
N GLN A 93 26.62 15.08 -26.46
CA GLN A 93 27.70 15.18 -27.43
C GLN A 93 28.64 14.02 -27.10
N ILE A 94 28.34 12.86 -27.68
CA ILE A 94 29.34 11.82 -27.87
C ILE A 94 29.82 12.05 -29.30
N GLU A 95 30.95 12.76 -29.43
CA GLU A 95 31.83 12.65 -30.60
C GLU A 95 32.76 11.44 -30.40
#